data_AF-F0YAZ3-F1
#
_entry.id   AF-F0YAZ3-F1
#
_cell.length_a   1.000
_cell.length_b   1.000
_cell.length_c   1.000
_cell.angle_alpha   90.00
_cell.angle_beta   90.00
_cell.angle_gamma   90.00
#
_symmetry.space_group_name_H-M   'P 1'
#
loop_
_entity.id
_entity.type
_entity.pdbx_description
1 polymer ?
#
loop_
_entity_poly.entity_id
_entity_poly.type
_entity_poly.pdbx_seq_one_letter_code
_entity_poly.pdbx_strand_id
1 'polypeptide(L)'
;MSALLAWLLLPCGSALQRLVTSHGISSSDAAALVAAALESTGVVFEPVPLAGLCHERCAVFEGIPRRSELLDGIAASLDERGVAPLLSLGSDDAPWTTPERMRGRFDAAVRDHSDAYGLRVPVATRATGWTPDACRVVDNVALDGAWADGDARYWDTSRVVSIDGLVDDALRAELLALCRADPVKGVDRRSWRRGALRDVIGGDDDVSGACWGLAETAIRRLCDETRVPEPIREVQSRIAAYLARRNDEAVVLSRISAAALDGVTPLTANAPVAADGDAYGWHIDGDPMLLPNGPWTDFHGRYPNRAPGKPRWVSAVIYLPHEWRDAWGAPTRFLDPPTREVLDVAAAPGRVVLLDQDITHSVQAPSAAAGDRPRYSLVLKLVLHPTAAGQVPSIAPEDGVRFFGSASRPDD
;
A
#
# COMPACT_ATOMS: atom_id res chain seq x y z
N MET A 1 -26.62 16.92 -56.96
CA MET A 1 -26.30 17.33 -55.58
C MET A 1 -27.34 16.64 -54.68
N SER A 2 -27.26 15.39 -54.23
CA SER A 2 -26.14 14.54 -53.72
C SER A 2 -25.27 15.33 -52.75
N ALA A 3 -25.15 15.02 -51.44
CA ALA A 3 -25.25 13.74 -50.74
C ALA A 3 -25.68 13.97 -49.26
N LEU A 4 -26.63 13.17 -48.73
CA LEU A 4 -26.44 12.07 -47.76
C LEU A 4 -25.94 12.54 -46.37
N LEU A 5 -26.76 12.67 -45.32
CA LEU A 5 -27.52 11.62 -44.60
C LEU A 5 -26.57 10.50 -44.09
N ALA A 6 -25.81 10.81 -43.05
CA ALA A 6 -25.15 9.83 -42.19
C ALA A 6 -25.99 9.69 -40.91
N TRP A 7 -26.99 8.81 -40.97
CA TRP A 7 -27.46 8.14 -39.78
C TRP A 7 -26.28 7.31 -39.26
N LEU A 8 -25.71 7.73 -38.12
CA LEU A 8 -24.97 6.80 -37.29
C LEU A 8 -25.99 5.76 -36.85
N LEU A 9 -25.87 4.58 -37.45
CA LEU A 9 -26.50 3.34 -37.03
C LEU A 9 -26.12 3.12 -35.56
N LEU A 10 -26.91 3.68 -34.65
CA LEU A 10 -27.10 3.03 -33.36
C LEU A 10 -27.58 1.62 -33.69
N PRO A 11 -26.95 0.55 -33.18
CA PRO A 11 -27.45 -0.80 -33.36
C PRO A 11 -28.88 -0.83 -32.79
N CYS A 12 -29.84 -0.70 -33.70
CA CYS A 12 -31.25 -0.70 -33.43
C CYS A 12 -31.61 -2.16 -33.14
N GLY A 13 -31.57 -2.55 -31.87
CA GLY A 13 -31.95 -3.91 -31.45
C GLY A 13 -31.26 -4.46 -30.19
N SER A 14 -30.17 -3.87 -29.68
CA SER A 14 -29.57 -4.28 -28.41
C SER A 14 -30.00 -3.35 -27.28
N ALA A 15 -30.16 -3.88 -26.06
CA ALA A 15 -30.42 -3.09 -24.87
C ALA A 15 -29.43 -1.91 -24.80
N LEU A 16 -29.93 -0.72 -24.50
CA LEU A 16 -29.13 0.50 -24.40
C LEU A 16 -28.04 0.28 -23.34
N GLN A 17 -26.77 0.31 -23.76
CA GLN A 17 -25.64 0.08 -22.87
C GLN A 17 -25.38 1.31 -22.02
N ARG A 18 -25.04 1.10 -20.75
CA ARG A 18 -24.90 2.17 -19.78
C ARG A 18 -23.49 2.24 -19.21
N LEU A 19 -23.06 3.47 -18.98
CA LEU A 19 -21.88 3.81 -18.21
C LEU A 19 -22.37 4.38 -16.88
N VAL A 20 -22.27 3.62 -15.81
CA VAL A 20 -22.64 4.09 -14.48
C VAL A 20 -21.42 4.73 -13.82
N THR A 21 -21.53 5.99 -13.42
CA THR A 21 -20.40 6.73 -12.83
C THR A 21 -20.67 7.09 -11.38
N SER A 22 -19.62 7.04 -10.57
CA SER A 22 -19.65 7.56 -9.21
C SER A 22 -19.49 9.09 -9.16
N HIS A 23 -19.63 9.66 -7.96
CA HIS A 23 -19.79 11.09 -7.76
C HIS A 23 -18.53 11.94 -8.06
N GLY A 24 -17.31 11.37 -8.00
CA GLY A 24 -16.09 12.09 -8.35
C GLY A 24 -15.66 11.91 -9.80
N ILE A 25 -16.55 11.43 -10.67
CA ILE A 25 -16.43 11.54 -12.12
C ILE A 25 -17.22 12.76 -12.57
N SER A 26 -16.52 13.78 -13.09
CA SER A 26 -17.17 14.99 -13.59
C SER A 26 -17.97 14.72 -14.86
N SER A 27 -18.86 15.64 -15.25
CA SER A 27 -19.60 15.51 -16.53
C SER A 27 -18.66 15.48 -17.74
N SER A 28 -17.54 16.20 -17.70
CA SER A 28 -16.51 16.14 -18.74
C SER A 28 -15.80 14.79 -18.79
N ASP A 29 -15.51 14.20 -17.62
CA ASP A 29 -14.87 12.88 -17.54
C ASP A 29 -15.82 11.79 -18.04
N ALA A 30 -17.09 11.86 -17.66
CA ALA A 30 -18.13 10.95 -18.16
C ALA A 30 -18.29 11.06 -19.69
N ALA A 31 -18.24 12.26 -20.26
CA ALA A 31 -18.28 12.45 -21.71
C ALA A 31 -17.04 11.86 -22.41
N ALA A 32 -15.86 12.03 -21.81
CA ALA A 32 -14.62 11.44 -22.32
C ALA A 32 -14.65 9.91 -22.27
N LEU A 33 -15.17 9.33 -21.18
CA LEU A 33 -15.39 7.89 -21.02
C LEU A 33 -16.31 7.34 -22.12
N VAL A 34 -17.42 8.02 -22.41
CA VAL A 34 -18.34 7.63 -23.48
C VAL A 34 -17.66 7.71 -24.85
N ALA A 35 -16.87 8.75 -25.11
CA ALA A 35 -16.15 8.90 -26.38
C ALA A 35 -15.10 7.80 -26.58
N ALA A 36 -14.29 7.51 -25.56
CA ALA A 36 -13.28 6.45 -25.60
C ALA A 36 -13.92 5.06 -25.77
N ALA A 37 -15.03 4.81 -25.07
CA ALA A 37 -15.78 3.58 -25.21
C ALA A 37 -16.38 3.44 -26.62
N LEU A 38 -16.95 4.51 -27.18
CA LEU A 38 -17.47 4.53 -28.55
C LEU A 38 -16.38 4.25 -29.58
N GLU A 39 -15.22 4.89 -29.45
CA GLU A 39 -14.08 4.69 -30.34
C GLU A 39 -13.60 3.24 -30.30
N SER A 40 -13.53 2.66 -29.10
CA SER A 40 -13.01 1.30 -28.91
C SER A 40 -14.03 0.22 -29.32
N THR A 41 -15.32 0.40 -29.00
CA THR A 41 -16.37 -0.63 -29.14
C THR A 41 -17.27 -0.44 -30.36
N GLY A 42 -17.37 0.77 -30.90
CA GLY A 42 -18.45 1.16 -31.82
C GLY A 42 -19.83 1.25 -31.14
N VAL A 43 -19.91 1.10 -29.82
CA VAL A 43 -21.15 1.13 -29.03
C VAL A 43 -21.29 2.49 -28.35
N VAL A 44 -22.49 3.07 -28.43
CA VAL A 44 -22.82 4.31 -27.72
C VAL A 44 -23.30 3.95 -26.31
N PHE A 45 -22.71 4.61 -25.32
CA PHE A 45 -23.09 4.47 -23.91
C PHE A 45 -23.82 5.72 -23.43
N GLU A 46 -24.85 5.52 -22.61
CA GLU A 46 -25.48 6.60 -21.84
C GLU A 46 -24.80 6.70 -20.47
N PRO A 47 -24.23 7.87 -20.11
CA PRO A 47 -23.67 8.09 -18.78
C PRO A 47 -24.79 8.29 -17.76
N VAL A 48 -24.80 7.50 -16.70
CA VAL A 48 -25.76 7.56 -15.60
C VAL A 48 -25.03 7.84 -14.28
N PRO A 49 -25.06 9.08 -13.77
CA PRO A 49 -24.44 9.40 -12.49
C PRO A 49 -25.27 8.85 -11.33
N LEU A 50 -24.62 8.20 -10.36
CA LEU A 50 -25.26 7.76 -9.12
C LEU A 50 -24.73 8.57 -7.91
N ALA A 51 -25.64 9.32 -7.27
CA ALA A 51 -25.33 10.06 -6.05
C ALA A 51 -25.13 9.13 -4.84
N GLY A 52 -24.37 9.56 -3.83
CA GLY A 52 -24.25 8.84 -2.53
C GLY A 52 -23.57 7.47 -2.60
N LEU A 53 -22.76 7.23 -3.64
CA LEU A 53 -21.84 6.08 -3.67
C LEU A 53 -20.63 6.39 -2.78
N CYS A 54 -20.13 5.42 -2.04
CA CYS A 54 -18.94 5.58 -1.19
C CYS A 54 -17.62 5.56 -1.97
N HIS A 55 -17.66 5.23 -3.27
CA HIS A 55 -16.48 5.16 -4.12
C HIS A 55 -16.29 6.49 -4.84
N GLU A 56 -15.26 7.23 -4.47
CA GLU A 56 -15.08 8.60 -4.96
C GLU A 56 -14.87 8.66 -6.48
N ARG A 57 -14.39 7.61 -7.13
CA ARG A 57 -14.02 7.69 -8.54
C ARG A 57 -14.07 6.32 -9.20
N CYS A 58 -15.21 5.87 -9.70
CA CYS A 58 -15.32 4.58 -10.39
C CYS A 58 -16.41 4.62 -11.47
N ALA A 59 -16.12 4.02 -12.61
CA ALA A 59 -17.05 3.87 -13.72
C ALA A 59 -17.29 2.39 -14.03
N VAL A 60 -18.55 2.03 -14.30
CA VAL A 60 -18.96 0.67 -14.62
C VAL A 60 -19.68 0.64 -15.96
N PHE A 61 -19.13 -0.13 -16.91
CA PHE A 61 -19.78 -0.39 -18.19
C PHE A 61 -20.69 -1.61 -18.11
N GLU A 62 -21.91 -1.47 -18.61
CA GLU A 62 -22.80 -2.58 -18.93
C GLU A 62 -22.41 -3.18 -20.28
N GLY A 63 -22.42 -4.52 -20.38
CA GLY A 63 -22.33 -5.23 -21.67
C GLY A 63 -20.94 -5.31 -22.30
N ILE A 64 -19.88 -4.88 -21.61
CA ILE A 64 -18.50 -5.14 -22.02
C ILE A 64 -17.99 -6.39 -21.28
N PRO A 65 -17.47 -7.42 -21.96
CA PRO A 65 -16.87 -8.57 -21.29
C PRO A 65 -15.78 -8.16 -20.30
N ARG A 66 -15.67 -8.84 -19.13
CA ARG A 66 -14.72 -8.50 -18.04
C ARG A 66 -13.24 -8.44 -18.45
N ARG A 67 -12.85 -8.97 -19.62
CA ARG A 67 -11.48 -8.94 -20.15
C ARG A 67 -11.50 -8.88 -21.68
N SER A 68 -11.23 -7.71 -22.22
CA SER A 68 -11.01 -7.48 -23.64
C SER A 68 -9.89 -6.47 -23.79
N GLU A 69 -9.03 -6.60 -24.80
CA GLU A 69 -8.00 -5.59 -25.17
C GLU A 69 -8.59 -4.17 -25.28
N LEU A 70 -9.90 -4.11 -25.51
CA LEU A 70 -10.73 -2.93 -25.53
C LEU A 70 -10.86 -2.19 -24.18
N LEU A 71 -10.89 -2.91 -23.06
CA LEU A 71 -10.87 -2.27 -21.73
C LEU A 71 -9.49 -1.68 -21.43
N ASP A 72 -8.43 -2.34 -21.90
CA ASP A 72 -7.07 -1.82 -21.77
C ASP A 72 -6.90 -0.53 -22.57
N GLY A 73 -7.49 -0.45 -23.77
CA GLY A 73 -7.53 0.77 -24.59
C GLY A 73 -8.32 1.91 -23.95
N ILE A 74 -9.48 1.62 -23.36
CA ILE A 74 -10.27 2.62 -22.61
C ILE A 74 -9.50 3.08 -21.37
N ALA A 75 -8.96 2.15 -20.58
CA ALA A 75 -8.18 2.46 -19.37
C ALA A 75 -6.96 3.35 -19.70
N ALA A 76 -6.16 2.99 -20.71
CA ALA A 76 -5.01 3.78 -21.13
C ALA A 76 -5.39 5.22 -21.54
N SER A 77 -6.49 5.40 -22.28
CA SER A 77 -6.98 6.73 -22.67
C SER A 77 -7.44 7.57 -21.47
N LEU A 78 -7.90 6.93 -20.39
CA LEU A 78 -8.33 7.58 -19.15
C LEU A 78 -7.16 7.93 -18.25
N ASP A 79 -6.15 7.08 -18.18
CA ASP A 79 -4.91 7.33 -17.43
C ASP A 79 -4.18 8.55 -17.95
N GLU A 80 -4.09 8.73 -19.28
CA GLU A 80 -3.52 9.94 -19.91
C GLU A 80 -4.24 11.23 -19.49
N ARG A 81 -5.49 11.11 -19.04
CA ARG A 81 -6.36 12.22 -18.64
C ARG A 81 -6.51 12.33 -17.12
N GLY A 82 -5.88 11.46 -16.34
CA GLY A 82 -6.03 11.42 -14.88
C GLY A 82 -7.45 11.07 -14.41
N VAL A 83 -8.23 10.39 -15.26
CA VAL A 83 -9.62 10.02 -14.98
C VAL A 83 -9.66 8.69 -14.20
N ALA A 84 -10.64 8.60 -13.32
CA ALA A 84 -10.96 7.54 -12.37
C ALA A 84 -10.92 6.08 -12.91
N PRO A 85 -10.71 5.09 -12.01
CA PRO A 85 -10.67 3.67 -12.35
C PRO A 85 -11.88 3.09 -13.07
N LEU A 86 -11.58 2.16 -13.99
CA LEU A 86 -12.54 1.44 -14.82
C LEU A 86 -12.83 0.04 -14.25
N LEU A 87 -14.08 -0.22 -13.87
CA LEU A 87 -14.53 -1.57 -13.50
C LEU A 87 -15.50 -2.10 -14.56
N SER A 88 -15.10 -3.13 -15.31
CA SER A 88 -16.01 -3.76 -16.27
C SER A 88 -16.89 -4.81 -15.61
N LEU A 89 -18.20 -4.76 -15.88
CA LEU A 89 -19.12 -5.83 -15.53
C LEU A 89 -19.45 -6.67 -16.76
N GLY A 90 -19.21 -7.97 -16.64
CA GLY A 90 -19.76 -8.96 -17.56
C GLY A 90 -21.29 -8.89 -17.54
N SER A 91 -21.90 -9.11 -18.70
CA SER A 91 -23.34 -9.09 -18.87
C SER A 91 -23.99 -10.24 -18.10
N ASP A 92 -24.64 -9.94 -16.99
CA ASP A 92 -25.77 -10.75 -16.54
C ASP A 92 -27.04 -10.20 -17.21
N ASP A 93 -27.83 -11.09 -17.81
CA ASP A 93 -29.02 -10.80 -18.67
C ASP A 93 -30.13 -9.93 -18.04
N ALA A 94 -30.01 -9.56 -16.77
CA ALA A 94 -30.98 -8.67 -16.16
C ALA A 94 -30.63 -7.20 -16.51
N PRO A 95 -31.57 -6.39 -17.03
CA PRO A 95 -31.30 -5.01 -17.40
C PRO A 95 -31.21 -4.11 -16.16
N TRP A 96 -30.28 -3.15 -16.19
CA TRP A 96 -30.26 -2.03 -15.25
C TRP A 96 -31.59 -1.28 -15.49
N THR A 97 -32.47 -1.14 -14.52
CA THR A 97 -33.83 -0.59 -14.79
C THR A 97 -34.29 0.43 -13.76
N THR A 98 -33.75 0.38 -12.54
CA THR A 98 -34.01 1.39 -11.51
C THR A 98 -32.70 1.81 -10.83
N PRO A 99 -32.56 3.08 -10.38
CA PRO A 99 -31.36 3.57 -9.69
C PRO A 99 -30.91 2.70 -8.51
N GLU A 100 -31.85 2.10 -7.75
CA GLU A 100 -31.55 1.22 -6.61
C GLU A 100 -30.89 -0.08 -7.07
N ARG A 101 -31.39 -0.68 -8.17
CA ARG A 101 -30.76 -1.88 -8.77
C ARG A 101 -29.40 -1.54 -9.36
N MET A 102 -29.25 -0.35 -9.95
CA MET A 102 -27.97 0.12 -10.46
C MET A 102 -26.94 0.24 -9.32
N ARG A 103 -27.32 0.87 -8.21
CA ARG A 103 -26.47 0.97 -7.01
C ARG A 103 -26.07 -0.40 -6.50
N GLY A 104 -27.03 -1.30 -6.28
CA GLY A 104 -26.71 -2.64 -5.76
C GLY A 104 -25.75 -3.44 -6.65
N ARG A 105 -25.86 -3.29 -7.97
CA ARG A 105 -24.94 -3.90 -8.94
C ARG A 105 -23.58 -3.22 -8.99
N PHE A 106 -23.54 -1.90 -8.94
CA PHE A 106 -22.30 -1.14 -8.84
C PHE A 106 -21.52 -1.56 -7.59
N ASP A 107 -22.18 -1.59 -6.43
CA ASP A 107 -21.56 -2.01 -5.17
C ASP A 107 -21.10 -3.48 -5.24
N ALA A 108 -21.84 -4.36 -5.94
CA ALA A 108 -21.41 -5.73 -6.17
C ALA A 108 -20.18 -5.82 -7.08
N ALA A 109 -20.11 -5.03 -8.15
CA ALA A 109 -18.96 -4.96 -9.06
C ALA A 109 -17.68 -4.58 -8.34
N VAL A 110 -17.78 -3.54 -7.51
CA VAL A 110 -16.67 -3.06 -6.70
C VAL A 110 -16.23 -4.15 -5.74
N ARG A 111 -17.16 -4.80 -5.01
CA ARG A 111 -16.81 -5.91 -4.11
C ARG A 111 -16.15 -7.06 -4.87
N ASP A 112 -16.72 -7.51 -5.98
CA ASP A 112 -16.19 -8.58 -6.81
C ASP A 112 -14.74 -8.29 -7.26
N HIS A 113 -14.45 -7.06 -7.71
CA HIS A 113 -13.09 -6.67 -8.11
C HIS A 113 -12.13 -6.66 -6.91
N SER A 114 -12.54 -6.06 -5.80
CA SER A 114 -11.77 -6.06 -4.56
C SER A 114 -11.44 -7.50 -4.11
N ASP A 115 -12.42 -8.40 -4.15
CA ASP A 115 -12.27 -9.79 -3.72
C ASP A 115 -11.40 -10.59 -4.69
N ALA A 116 -11.60 -10.44 -6.00
CA ALA A 116 -10.84 -11.13 -7.03
C ALA A 116 -9.32 -10.84 -6.96
N TYR A 117 -8.96 -9.62 -6.55
CA TYR A 117 -7.57 -9.17 -6.45
C TYR A 117 -7.08 -9.01 -5.00
N GLY A 118 -7.89 -9.42 -4.02
CA GLY A 118 -7.55 -9.36 -2.61
C GLY A 118 -7.20 -7.96 -2.09
N LEU A 119 -7.77 -6.90 -2.66
CA LEU A 119 -7.35 -5.51 -2.43
C LEU A 119 -7.61 -5.03 -0.99
N ARG A 120 -8.62 -5.62 -0.33
CA ARG A 120 -9.07 -5.23 1.02
C ARG A 120 -9.14 -6.40 1.99
N VAL A 121 -8.43 -7.49 1.72
CA VAL A 121 -8.43 -8.69 2.59
C VAL A 121 -7.79 -8.31 3.93
N PRO A 122 -8.53 -8.31 5.05
CA PRO A 122 -7.97 -7.95 6.33
C PRO A 122 -6.85 -8.91 6.73
N VAL A 123 -5.83 -8.41 7.41
CA VAL A 123 -4.78 -9.27 7.98
C VAL A 123 -5.40 -10.30 8.92
N ALA A 124 -4.89 -11.54 8.91
CA ALA A 124 -5.30 -12.50 9.91
C ALA A 124 -4.98 -11.99 11.32
N THR A 125 -5.96 -12.05 12.22
CA THR A 125 -5.81 -11.67 13.63
C THR A 125 -6.22 -12.81 14.55
N ARG A 126 -5.84 -12.71 15.82
CA ARG A 126 -6.25 -13.60 16.91
C ARG A 126 -6.51 -12.78 18.18
N ALA A 127 -7.26 -13.36 19.10
CA ALA A 127 -7.35 -12.81 20.44
C ALA A 127 -5.95 -12.80 21.10
N THR A 128 -5.58 -11.68 21.69
CA THR A 128 -4.31 -11.51 22.41
C THR A 128 -4.57 -10.93 23.80
N GLY A 129 -3.72 -11.29 24.76
CA GLY A 129 -3.70 -10.64 26.08
C GLY A 129 -2.95 -9.31 26.08
N TRP A 130 -2.32 -8.94 24.97
CA TRP A 130 -1.63 -7.67 24.80
C TRP A 130 -2.64 -6.53 24.62
N THR A 131 -2.30 -5.34 25.13
CA THR A 131 -3.11 -4.12 24.96
C THR A 131 -2.24 -2.96 24.47
N PRO A 132 -2.81 -1.99 23.74
CA PRO A 132 -2.06 -0.82 23.27
C PRO A 132 -1.45 0.04 24.39
N ASP A 133 -1.89 -0.08 25.65
CA ASP A 133 -1.29 0.62 26.79
C ASP A 133 0.13 0.16 27.11
N ALA A 134 0.53 -1.03 26.64
CA ALA A 134 1.90 -1.52 26.75
C ALA A 134 2.87 -0.78 25.82
N CYS A 135 2.37 -0.06 24.80
CA CYS A 135 3.21 0.68 23.87
C CYS A 135 3.77 1.96 24.51
N ARG A 136 5.05 2.21 24.25
CA ARG A 136 5.66 3.52 24.41
C ARG A 136 6.10 4.04 23.04
N VAL A 137 5.52 5.16 22.60
CA VAL A 137 6.01 5.89 21.44
C VAL A 137 7.32 6.57 21.85
N VAL A 138 8.41 6.19 21.19
CA VAL A 138 9.76 6.69 21.44
C VAL A 138 10.04 7.92 20.60
N ASP A 139 9.65 7.86 19.32
CA ASP A 139 9.76 8.95 18.37
C ASP A 139 8.48 9.00 17.54
N ASN A 140 8.01 10.21 17.24
CA ASN A 140 6.89 10.50 16.35
C ASN A 140 7.30 11.71 15.50
N VAL A 141 7.77 11.45 14.28
CA VAL A 141 8.40 12.46 13.44
C VAL A 141 7.60 12.64 12.16
N ALA A 142 7.35 13.90 11.81
CA ALA A 142 6.88 14.30 10.49
C ALA A 142 8.07 14.86 9.69
N LEU A 143 8.24 14.41 8.44
CA LEU A 143 9.25 14.87 7.50
C LEU A 143 8.71 14.77 6.07
N ASP A 144 9.51 15.22 5.09
CA ASP A 144 9.13 15.23 3.68
C ASP A 144 7.81 15.99 3.46
N GLY A 145 7.82 17.25 3.89
CA GLY A 145 6.69 18.14 3.82
C GLY A 145 6.55 18.74 2.43
N ALA A 146 5.36 18.62 1.84
CA ALA A 146 5.04 19.21 0.56
C ALA A 146 3.57 19.62 0.49
N TRP A 147 3.28 20.61 -0.34
CA TRP A 147 1.89 20.93 -0.68
C TRP A 147 1.35 19.92 -1.69
N ALA A 148 0.22 19.31 -1.37
CA ALA A 148 -0.51 18.41 -2.24
C ALA A 148 -1.84 19.03 -2.69
N ASP A 149 -2.23 18.70 -3.91
CA ASP A 149 -3.53 19.07 -4.46
C ASP A 149 -4.58 17.99 -4.12
N GLY A 150 -5.78 18.44 -3.78
CA GLY A 150 -6.97 17.63 -3.50
C GLY A 150 -8.22 18.48 -3.71
N ASP A 151 -9.34 18.15 -3.04
CA ASP A 151 -10.53 19.03 -3.04
C ASP A 151 -10.21 20.44 -2.52
N ALA A 152 -9.27 20.50 -1.57
CA ALA A 152 -8.55 21.70 -1.18
C ALA A 152 -7.06 21.38 -1.11
N ARG A 153 -6.21 22.37 -1.41
CA ARG A 153 -4.76 22.25 -1.25
C ARG A 153 -4.44 22.01 0.23
N TYR A 154 -3.63 21.01 0.54
CA TYR A 154 -3.28 20.63 1.92
C TYR A 154 -1.77 20.41 2.07
N TRP A 155 -1.27 20.65 3.29
CA TRP A 155 0.11 20.38 3.64
C TRP A 155 0.24 18.90 4.02
N ASP A 156 0.99 18.17 3.20
CA ASP A 156 1.20 16.74 3.35
C ASP A 156 2.57 16.47 3.97
N THR A 157 2.64 15.52 4.91
CA THR A 157 3.90 15.11 5.56
C THR A 157 3.94 13.61 5.78
N SER A 158 5.06 13.00 5.41
CA SER A 158 5.35 11.60 5.73
C SER A 158 5.64 11.42 7.22
N ARG A 159 5.23 10.30 7.79
CA ARG A 159 5.38 9.98 9.22
C ARG A 159 6.29 8.78 9.44
N VAL A 160 7.12 8.89 10.49
CA VAL A 160 7.93 7.80 11.05
C VAL A 160 7.68 7.74 12.55
N VAL A 161 7.28 6.57 13.04
CA VAL A 161 6.90 6.36 14.44
C VAL A 161 7.63 5.16 14.99
N SER A 162 8.47 5.37 16.00
CA SER A 162 9.18 4.31 16.72
C SER A 162 8.41 3.93 17.98
N ILE A 163 8.14 2.64 18.15
CA ILE A 163 7.27 2.10 19.20
C ILE A 163 8.00 0.97 19.91
N ASP A 164 8.19 1.11 21.22
CA ASP A 164 8.63 0.03 22.10
C ASP A 164 7.40 -0.63 22.75
N GLY A 165 7.49 -1.92 23.07
CA GLY A 165 6.42 -2.65 23.79
C GLY A 165 5.32 -3.26 22.91
N LEU A 166 5.29 -2.97 21.61
CA LEU A 166 4.41 -3.66 20.66
C LEU A 166 4.84 -5.12 20.51
N VAL A 167 6.13 -5.34 20.30
CA VAL A 167 6.74 -6.68 20.29
C VAL A 167 7.57 -6.84 21.57
N ASP A 168 7.08 -7.68 22.47
CA ASP A 168 7.78 -8.04 23.70
C ASP A 168 8.88 -9.09 23.45
N ASP A 169 9.67 -9.39 24.48
CA ASP A 169 10.77 -10.34 24.39
C ASP A 169 10.33 -11.75 23.96
N ALA A 170 9.15 -12.20 24.40
CA ALA A 170 8.64 -13.53 24.11
C ALA A 170 8.24 -13.63 22.63
N LEU A 171 7.44 -12.67 22.14
CA LEU A 171 7.04 -12.61 20.74
C LEU A 171 8.25 -12.42 19.83
N ARG A 172 9.23 -11.59 20.21
CA ARG A 172 10.47 -11.41 19.46
C ARG A 172 11.24 -12.73 19.33
N ALA A 173 11.36 -13.50 20.41
CA ALA A 173 12.05 -14.79 20.38
C ALA A 173 11.35 -15.79 19.47
N GLU A 174 10.01 -15.83 19.48
CA GLU A 174 9.22 -16.66 18.56
C GLU A 174 9.41 -16.24 17.09
N LEU A 175 9.45 -14.94 16.79
CA LEU A 175 9.72 -14.42 15.44
C LEU A 175 11.13 -14.78 14.96
N LEU A 176 12.16 -14.61 15.81
CA LEU A 176 13.53 -15.05 15.50
C LEU A 176 13.58 -16.54 15.19
N ALA A 177 12.96 -17.37 16.03
CA ALA A 177 12.92 -18.82 15.84
C ALA A 177 12.21 -19.20 14.54
N LEU A 178 11.11 -18.52 14.21
CA LEU A 178 10.37 -18.71 12.97
C LEU A 178 11.23 -18.43 11.72
N CYS A 179 12.10 -17.42 11.80
CA CYS A 179 13.07 -17.03 10.78
C CYS A 179 14.37 -17.85 10.82
N ARG A 180 14.51 -18.79 11.76
CA ARG A 180 15.76 -19.54 12.03
C ARG A 180 16.96 -18.60 12.20
N ALA A 181 16.71 -17.47 12.86
CA ALA A 181 17.69 -16.44 13.12
C ALA A 181 18.37 -16.69 14.47
N ASP A 182 19.71 -16.63 14.50
CA ASP A 182 20.51 -16.73 15.72
C ASP A 182 21.39 -15.46 15.84
N PRO A 183 21.03 -14.52 16.73
CA PRO A 183 21.75 -13.25 16.85
C PRO A 183 23.18 -13.39 17.38
N VAL A 184 23.58 -14.58 17.84
CA VAL A 184 24.93 -14.86 18.38
C VAL A 184 25.78 -15.63 17.39
N LYS A 185 25.21 -16.60 16.67
CA LYS A 185 25.96 -17.49 15.75
C LYS A 185 26.08 -16.99 14.32
N GLY A 186 25.49 -15.84 14.02
CA GLY A 186 25.45 -15.31 12.66
C GLY A 186 24.31 -15.88 11.82
N VAL A 187 24.34 -15.58 10.53
CA VAL A 187 23.26 -15.91 9.60
C VAL A 187 23.21 -17.40 9.23
N ASP A 188 22.05 -18.05 9.46
CA ASP A 188 21.81 -19.42 8.99
C ASP A 188 21.65 -19.46 7.46
N ARG A 189 22.71 -19.85 6.77
CA ARG A 189 22.78 -19.95 5.30
C ARG A 189 21.81 -20.96 4.67
N ARG A 190 21.17 -21.82 5.46
CA ARG A 190 20.10 -22.72 4.96
C ARG A 190 18.78 -21.97 4.75
N SER A 191 18.57 -20.93 5.55
CA SER A 191 17.31 -20.20 5.67
C SER A 191 17.41 -18.79 5.11
N TRP A 192 18.62 -18.25 5.04
CA TRP A 192 18.95 -16.91 4.55
C TRP A 192 19.90 -17.00 3.37
N ARG A 193 19.71 -16.14 2.38
CA ARG A 193 20.48 -16.08 1.13
C ARG A 193 20.87 -14.65 0.83
N ARG A 194 22.11 -14.46 0.36
CA ARG A 194 22.56 -13.19 -0.23
C ARG A 194 21.70 -12.87 -1.45
N GLY A 195 21.30 -11.62 -1.62
CA GLY A 195 20.49 -11.21 -2.77
C GLY A 195 19.02 -11.61 -2.73
N ALA A 196 18.57 -12.28 -1.67
CA ALA A 196 17.17 -12.71 -1.55
C ALA A 196 16.24 -11.61 -1.01
N LEU A 197 16.78 -10.47 -0.58
CA LEU A 197 15.96 -9.31 -0.22
C LEU A 197 15.38 -8.68 -1.49
N ARG A 198 14.08 -8.85 -1.69
CA ARG A 198 13.31 -8.21 -2.77
C ARG A 198 12.33 -7.23 -2.15
N ASP A 199 12.71 -5.96 -2.11
CA ASP A 199 11.95 -4.92 -1.40
C ASP A 199 11.45 -3.78 -2.30
N VAL A 200 11.78 -3.76 -3.60
CA VAL A 200 11.44 -2.65 -4.51
C VAL A 200 10.92 -3.19 -5.85
N ILE A 201 9.99 -2.47 -6.47
CA ILE A 201 9.52 -2.77 -7.84
C ILE A 201 10.64 -2.45 -8.84
N GLY A 202 10.96 -3.39 -9.73
CA GLY A 202 11.80 -3.11 -10.90
C GLY A 202 13.25 -2.70 -10.61
N GLY A 203 13.76 -2.94 -9.40
CA GLY A 203 15.15 -2.65 -9.08
C GLY A 203 16.09 -3.53 -9.90
N ASP A 204 17.03 -2.91 -10.61
CA ASP A 204 18.21 -3.59 -11.13
C ASP A 204 18.86 -4.43 -10.01
N ASP A 205 19.29 -5.65 -10.34
CA ASP A 205 19.87 -6.64 -9.41
C ASP A 205 21.08 -6.12 -8.58
N ASP A 206 21.59 -4.92 -8.87
CA ASP A 206 22.75 -4.30 -8.24
C ASP A 206 22.50 -3.77 -6.81
N VAL A 207 21.27 -3.40 -6.43
CA VAL A 207 20.98 -2.88 -5.06
C VAL A 207 20.57 -3.99 -4.09
N SER A 208 19.98 -5.07 -4.59
CA SER A 208 19.50 -6.22 -3.80
C SER A 208 20.60 -7.24 -3.49
N GLY A 209 21.63 -7.36 -4.33
CA GLY A 209 22.66 -8.40 -4.27
C GLY A 209 23.53 -8.42 -3.01
N ALA A 210 23.58 -7.32 -2.24
CA ALA A 210 24.53 -7.16 -1.15
C ALA A 210 24.01 -7.59 0.24
N CYS A 211 22.72 -7.81 0.48
CA CYS A 211 22.25 -8.12 1.85
C CYS A 211 21.67 -9.53 1.99
N TRP A 212 21.68 -10.06 3.22
CA TRP A 212 21.01 -11.31 3.57
C TRP A 212 19.50 -11.11 3.66
N GLY A 213 18.76 -11.87 2.84
CA GLY A 213 17.30 -12.00 2.94
C GLY A 213 16.88 -13.42 3.27
N LEU A 214 15.66 -13.60 3.78
CA LEU A 214 15.09 -14.95 3.94
C LEU A 214 14.89 -15.61 2.57
N ALA A 215 15.09 -16.92 2.51
CA ALA A 215 14.84 -17.68 1.29
C ALA A 215 13.36 -17.57 0.86
N GLU A 216 13.12 -17.57 -0.44
CA GLU A 216 11.78 -17.39 -1.03
C GLU A 216 10.74 -18.36 -0.46
N THR A 217 11.11 -19.62 -0.23
CA THR A 217 10.22 -20.62 0.38
C THR A 217 9.84 -20.27 1.82
N ALA A 218 10.74 -19.65 2.58
CA ALA A 218 10.46 -19.16 3.93
C ALA A 218 9.54 -17.94 3.88
N ILE A 219 9.83 -16.95 3.02
CA ILE A 219 8.98 -15.77 2.83
C ILE A 219 7.56 -16.16 2.40
N ARG A 220 7.41 -17.04 1.40
CA ARG A 220 6.09 -17.53 0.94
C ARG A 220 5.27 -18.14 2.08
N ARG A 221 5.92 -18.90 2.96
CA ARG A 221 5.26 -19.47 4.15
C ARG A 221 4.79 -18.39 5.14
N LEU A 222 5.55 -17.30 5.31
CA LEU A 222 5.14 -16.19 6.18
C LEU A 222 4.00 -15.36 5.56
N CYS A 223 3.96 -15.31 4.22
CA CYS A 223 2.97 -14.56 3.44
C CYS A 223 1.63 -15.30 3.26
N ASP A 224 1.54 -16.60 3.57
CA ASP A 224 0.32 -17.40 3.38
C ASP A 224 -0.78 -17.02 4.40
N GLU A 225 -1.75 -16.21 3.98
CA GLU A 225 -2.91 -15.81 4.80
C GLU A 225 -3.82 -16.96 5.20
N THR A 226 -3.80 -18.09 4.48
CA THR A 226 -4.60 -19.26 4.85
C THR A 226 -3.99 -20.04 6.01
N ARG A 227 -2.68 -19.86 6.24
CA ARG A 227 -1.89 -20.58 7.25
C ARG A 227 -0.86 -19.67 7.91
N VAL A 228 -1.30 -18.49 8.36
CA VAL A 228 -0.41 -17.51 9.00
C VAL A 228 0.21 -18.12 10.26
N PRO A 229 1.55 -18.16 10.37
CA PRO A 229 2.22 -18.61 11.59
C PRO A 229 1.80 -17.79 12.81
N GLU A 230 1.61 -18.46 13.96
CA GLU A 230 1.15 -17.82 15.20
C GLU A 230 1.89 -16.52 15.57
N PRO A 231 3.24 -16.44 15.48
CA PRO A 231 3.95 -15.22 15.84
C PRO A 231 3.64 -14.06 14.89
N ILE A 232 3.45 -14.34 13.60
CA ILE A 232 3.08 -13.32 12.60
C ILE A 232 1.64 -12.84 12.84
N ARG A 233 0.73 -13.78 13.11
CA ARG A 233 -0.66 -13.46 13.43
C ARG A 233 -0.78 -12.62 14.72
N GLU A 234 0.06 -12.90 15.72
CA GLU A 234 0.13 -12.09 16.94
C GLU A 234 0.59 -10.66 16.63
N VAL A 235 1.70 -10.49 15.89
CA VAL A 235 2.19 -9.16 15.47
C VAL A 235 1.09 -8.38 14.74
N GLN A 236 0.43 -9.02 13.76
CA GLN A 236 -0.67 -8.41 13.01
C GLN A 236 -1.81 -7.96 13.92
N SER A 237 -2.16 -8.79 14.92
CA SER A 237 -3.21 -8.47 15.90
C SER A 237 -2.85 -7.26 16.74
N ARG A 238 -1.59 -7.17 17.20
CA ARG A 238 -1.11 -6.03 18.00
C ARG A 238 -1.01 -4.75 17.19
N ILE A 239 -0.51 -4.82 15.95
CA ILE A 239 -0.49 -3.66 15.03
C ILE A 239 -1.91 -3.18 14.74
N ALA A 240 -2.85 -4.09 14.42
CA ALA A 240 -4.24 -3.74 14.17
C ALA A 240 -4.89 -3.07 15.40
N ALA A 241 -4.70 -3.61 16.60
CA ALA A 241 -5.22 -3.03 17.84
C ALA A 241 -4.56 -1.68 18.18
N TYR A 242 -3.26 -1.52 17.92
CA TYR A 242 -2.56 -0.24 18.07
C TYR A 242 -3.16 0.82 17.13
N LEU A 243 -3.29 0.50 15.83
CA LEU A 243 -3.81 1.41 14.82
C LEU A 243 -5.28 1.76 15.04
N ALA A 244 -6.10 0.79 15.47
CA ALA A 244 -7.50 1.04 15.83
C ALA A 244 -7.65 2.10 16.92
N ARG A 245 -6.68 2.22 17.84
CA ARG A 245 -6.69 3.28 18.87
C ARG A 245 -6.23 4.65 18.35
N ARG A 246 -5.56 4.71 17.19
CA ARG A 246 -5.08 5.97 16.58
C ARG A 246 -6.08 6.60 15.64
N ASN A 247 -7.18 5.89 15.35
CA ASN A 247 -8.17 6.33 14.40
C ASN A 247 -9.52 6.39 15.11
N ASP A 248 -10.15 7.56 15.11
CA ASP A 248 -11.49 7.75 15.70
C ASP A 248 -12.55 6.95 14.95
N GLU A 249 -12.36 6.81 13.64
CA GLU A 249 -13.15 5.96 12.76
C GLU A 249 -12.40 4.65 12.48
N ALA A 250 -13.16 3.58 12.26
CA ALA A 250 -12.56 2.28 11.98
C ALA A 250 -11.66 2.33 10.73
N VAL A 251 -10.60 1.54 10.74
CA VAL A 251 -9.75 1.30 9.57
C VAL A 251 -9.63 -0.19 9.34
N VAL A 252 -9.60 -0.61 8.07
CA VAL A 252 -9.31 -2.01 7.74
C VAL A 252 -7.83 -2.12 7.42
N LEU A 253 -7.11 -2.93 8.21
CA LEU A 253 -5.70 -3.22 7.97
C LEU A 253 -5.58 -4.45 7.06
N SER A 254 -4.96 -4.30 5.90
CA SER A 254 -4.59 -5.41 5.02
C SER A 254 -3.08 -5.48 4.84
N ARG A 255 -2.58 -6.63 4.36
CA ARG A 255 -1.29 -6.65 3.69
C ARG A 255 -1.42 -5.99 2.31
N ILE A 256 -0.31 -5.52 1.76
CA ILE A 256 -0.31 -5.07 0.36
C ILE A 256 -0.62 -6.26 -0.57
N SER A 257 -1.52 -6.05 -1.53
CA SER A 257 -1.86 -7.09 -2.50
C SER A 257 -0.77 -7.20 -3.57
N ALA A 258 -0.55 -8.41 -4.09
CA ALA A 258 0.27 -8.61 -5.29
C ALA A 258 -0.28 -7.86 -6.51
N ALA A 259 -1.57 -7.51 -6.49
CA ALA A 259 -2.18 -6.65 -7.52
C ALA A 259 -1.71 -5.18 -7.46
N ALA A 260 -1.06 -4.77 -6.37
CA ALA A 260 -0.47 -3.44 -6.21
C ALA A 260 1.03 -3.45 -6.52
N LEU A 261 1.75 -4.43 -5.99
CA LEU A 261 3.21 -4.57 -6.15
C LEU A 261 3.56 -5.97 -6.66
N ASP A 262 3.54 -6.17 -7.97
CA ASP A 262 3.94 -7.45 -8.55
C ASP A 262 5.42 -7.75 -8.26
N GLY A 263 5.73 -9.00 -7.94
CA GLY A 263 7.08 -9.45 -7.60
C GLY A 263 7.59 -9.03 -6.22
N VAL A 264 6.88 -8.18 -5.48
CA VAL A 264 7.21 -7.77 -4.11
C VAL A 264 6.32 -8.52 -3.12
N THR A 265 6.95 -9.20 -2.16
CA THR A 265 6.19 -9.91 -1.13
C THR A 265 5.71 -8.95 -0.05
N PRO A 266 4.51 -9.16 0.53
CA PRO A 266 3.99 -8.28 1.58
C PRO A 266 4.74 -8.39 2.92
N LEU A 267 5.74 -9.26 2.97
CA LEU A 267 6.67 -9.37 4.07
C LEU A 267 8.08 -9.54 3.49
N THR A 268 9.04 -8.81 4.02
CA THR A 268 10.47 -8.98 3.74
C THR A 268 11.25 -9.17 5.04
N ALA A 269 12.48 -9.65 4.92
CA ALA A 269 13.36 -9.87 6.06
C ALA A 269 14.79 -9.56 5.64
N ASN A 270 15.51 -8.84 6.49
CA ASN A 270 16.90 -8.45 6.25
C ASN A 270 17.78 -8.75 7.47
N ALA A 271 19.05 -9.03 7.21
CA ALA A 271 20.03 -9.36 8.24
C ALA A 271 21.42 -8.83 7.86
N PRO A 272 21.63 -7.50 7.81
CA PRO A 272 22.94 -6.95 7.47
C PRO A 272 23.97 -7.31 8.55
N VAL A 273 25.19 -7.61 8.10
CA VAL A 273 26.34 -8.00 8.93
C VAL A 273 27.54 -7.10 8.60
N ALA A 274 28.30 -6.68 9.62
CA ALA A 274 29.45 -5.77 9.45
C ALA A 274 30.52 -6.35 8.50
N ALA A 275 30.85 -7.64 8.67
CA ALA A 275 31.89 -8.33 7.92
C ALA A 275 31.65 -8.35 6.40
N ASP A 276 30.38 -8.27 5.99
CA ASP A 276 29.97 -8.32 4.58
C ASP A 276 29.80 -6.90 3.97
N GLY A 277 29.93 -5.84 4.78
CA GLY A 277 29.73 -4.45 4.33
C GLY A 277 28.28 -4.13 3.95
N ASP A 278 27.33 -4.91 4.46
CA ASP A 278 25.94 -4.91 3.99
C ASP A 278 25.23 -3.60 4.28
N ALA A 279 24.95 -2.83 3.24
CA ALA A 279 24.04 -1.71 3.29
C ALA A 279 22.88 -1.93 2.33
N TYR A 280 21.77 -1.24 2.60
CA TYR A 280 20.66 -1.11 1.66
C TYR A 280 20.55 0.36 1.29
N GLY A 281 20.61 0.65 -0.02
CA GLY A 281 20.66 2.01 -0.54
C GLY A 281 19.40 2.83 -0.23
N TRP A 282 19.42 4.10 -0.61
CA TRP A 282 18.23 4.96 -0.53
C TRP A 282 17.16 4.45 -1.50
N HIS A 283 15.96 4.22 -0.99
CA HIS A 283 14.80 3.74 -1.74
C HIS A 283 13.51 4.13 -1.01
N ILE A 284 12.38 3.92 -1.67
CA ILE A 284 11.04 3.91 -1.07
C ILE A 284 10.48 2.50 -1.15
N ASP A 285 9.57 2.12 -0.25
CA ASP A 285 8.95 0.80 -0.27
C ASP A 285 7.85 0.69 -1.33
N GLY A 286 7.16 1.81 -1.58
CA GLY A 286 6.10 1.93 -2.56
C GLY A 286 5.37 3.28 -2.47
N ASP A 287 4.92 3.79 -3.61
CA ASP A 287 4.10 5.00 -3.71
C ASP A 287 2.88 4.71 -4.59
N PRO A 288 1.63 4.81 -4.05
CA PRO A 288 0.42 4.61 -4.83
C PRO A 288 0.27 5.58 -6.02
N MET A 289 0.97 6.72 -6.01
CA MET A 289 1.00 7.66 -7.13
C MET A 289 1.84 7.14 -8.31
N LEU A 290 2.84 6.31 -8.03
CA LEU A 290 3.82 5.85 -9.03
C LEU A 290 3.50 4.46 -9.61
N LEU A 291 2.36 3.88 -9.25
CA LEU A 291 2.01 2.54 -9.71
C LEU A 291 1.70 2.49 -11.21
N PRO A 292 2.14 1.42 -11.90
CA PRO A 292 1.68 1.14 -13.25
C PRO A 292 0.18 0.83 -13.27
N ASN A 293 -0.42 0.84 -14.46
CA ASN A 293 -1.79 0.40 -14.62
C ASN A 293 -1.94 -1.06 -14.17
N GLY A 294 -3.00 -1.33 -13.42
CA GLY A 294 -3.33 -2.67 -12.95
C GLY A 294 -4.47 -2.64 -11.94
N PRO A 295 -4.84 -3.81 -11.36
CA PRO A 295 -6.07 -3.92 -10.61
C PRO A 295 -6.17 -3.01 -9.38
N TRP A 296 -5.02 -2.61 -8.80
CA TRP A 296 -4.98 -1.60 -7.75
C TRP A 296 -5.36 -0.21 -8.24
N THR A 297 -4.71 0.27 -9.31
CA THR A 297 -5.03 1.59 -9.90
C THR A 297 -6.43 1.58 -10.52
N ASP A 298 -6.90 0.43 -11.01
CA ASP A 298 -8.26 0.18 -11.49
C ASP A 298 -9.32 0.16 -10.37
N PHE A 299 -8.91 0.25 -9.10
CA PHE A 299 -9.84 0.29 -7.98
C PHE A 299 -9.71 1.57 -7.15
N HIS A 300 -8.47 1.99 -6.88
CA HIS A 300 -8.17 3.14 -6.03
C HIS A 300 -7.74 4.39 -6.82
N GLY A 301 -7.33 4.23 -8.08
CA GLY A 301 -6.63 5.26 -8.86
C GLY A 301 -5.17 5.42 -8.43
N ARG A 302 -4.51 6.42 -9.02
CA ARG A 302 -3.26 7.00 -8.50
C ARG A 302 -3.60 8.16 -7.58
N TYR A 303 -2.91 8.25 -6.46
CA TYR A 303 -3.17 9.27 -5.44
C TYR A 303 -1.96 9.43 -4.53
N PRO A 304 -1.78 10.60 -3.89
CA PRO A 304 -0.77 10.77 -2.85
C PRO A 304 -1.11 9.86 -1.66
N ASN A 305 -0.12 9.17 -1.08
CA ASN A 305 -0.35 8.12 -0.08
C ASN A 305 -1.28 8.50 1.11
N ARG A 306 -1.26 9.76 1.52
CA ARG A 306 -2.06 10.31 2.64
C ARG A 306 -3.30 11.09 2.18
N ALA A 307 -3.72 10.92 0.93
CA ALA A 307 -4.90 11.61 0.42
C ALA A 307 -6.18 11.23 1.20
N PRO A 308 -7.02 12.22 1.56
CA PRO A 308 -8.32 11.98 2.19
C PRO A 308 -9.16 10.94 1.45
N GLY A 309 -9.76 9.99 2.17
CA GLY A 309 -10.61 8.95 1.60
C GLY A 309 -9.86 7.83 0.86
N LYS A 310 -8.52 7.90 0.77
CA LYS A 310 -7.69 6.90 0.09
C LYS A 310 -6.97 5.96 1.07
N PRO A 311 -6.66 4.72 0.66
CA PRO A 311 -5.87 3.81 1.48
C PRO A 311 -4.46 4.33 1.73
N ARG A 312 -3.99 4.27 2.98
CA ARG A 312 -2.63 4.68 3.36
C ARG A 312 -1.70 3.48 3.40
N TRP A 313 -0.61 3.51 2.63
CA TRP A 313 0.44 2.50 2.55
C TRP A 313 1.48 2.73 3.64
N VAL A 314 1.69 1.70 4.45
CA VAL A 314 2.51 1.77 5.66
C VAL A 314 3.42 0.55 5.74
N SER A 315 4.68 0.74 6.10
CA SER A 315 5.58 -0.35 6.45
C SER A 315 5.76 -0.45 7.94
N ALA A 316 5.79 -1.67 8.46
CA ALA A 316 6.11 -1.97 9.84
C ALA A 316 7.43 -2.73 9.92
N VAL A 317 8.51 -2.04 10.27
CA VAL A 317 9.84 -2.63 10.50
C VAL A 317 9.92 -3.10 11.95
N ILE A 318 10.24 -4.37 12.16
CA ILE A 318 10.33 -5.01 13.47
C ILE A 318 11.77 -5.44 13.69
N TYR A 319 12.45 -4.82 14.65
CA TYR A 319 13.82 -5.20 14.99
C TYR A 319 13.83 -6.41 15.92
N LEU A 320 14.47 -7.48 15.44
CA LEU A 320 14.51 -8.76 16.12
C LEU A 320 15.75 -9.05 17.00
N PRO A 321 16.86 -8.28 17.03
CA PRO A 321 17.98 -8.66 17.87
C PRO A 321 17.57 -8.61 19.35
N HIS A 322 18.06 -9.57 20.16
CA HIS A 322 17.79 -9.60 21.61
C HIS A 322 18.56 -8.52 22.38
N GLU A 323 19.68 -8.07 21.81
CA GLU A 323 20.52 -6.98 22.28
C GLU A 323 20.98 -6.21 21.03
N TRP A 324 20.93 -4.88 21.07
CA TRP A 324 21.57 -4.04 20.06
C TRP A 324 22.11 -2.79 20.73
N ARG A 325 23.43 -2.59 20.69
CA ARG A 325 24.10 -1.46 21.34
C ARG A 325 24.30 -0.33 20.35
N ASP A 326 24.23 0.91 20.82
CA ASP A 326 24.45 2.10 19.97
C ASP A 326 25.79 2.05 19.22
N ALA A 327 26.84 1.55 19.88
CA ALA A 327 28.17 1.38 19.28
C ALA A 327 28.21 0.42 18.08
N TRP A 328 27.21 -0.47 17.93
CA TRP A 328 27.07 -1.39 16.80
C TRP A 328 26.45 -0.73 15.56
N GLY A 329 25.86 0.47 15.70
CA GLY A 329 25.36 1.26 14.57
C GLY A 329 24.20 0.60 13.84
N ALA A 330 24.24 0.64 12.50
CA ALA A 330 23.17 0.19 11.61
C ALA A 330 21.79 0.81 11.90
N PRO A 331 21.65 2.15 12.01
CA PRO A 331 20.33 2.76 12.02
C PRO A 331 19.59 2.49 10.71
N THR A 332 18.27 2.52 10.77
CA THR A 332 17.46 2.82 9.58
C THR A 332 17.41 4.34 9.46
N ARG A 333 17.77 4.85 8.30
CA ARG A 333 17.92 6.28 8.04
C ARG A 333 16.81 6.76 7.15
N PHE A 334 16.18 7.86 7.48
CA PHE A 334 15.12 8.49 6.71
C PHE A 334 15.62 9.84 6.20
N LEU A 335 15.57 10.02 4.89
CA LEU A 335 15.99 11.25 4.24
C LEU A 335 14.78 12.18 4.12
N ASP A 336 14.95 13.45 4.46
CA ASP A 336 14.07 14.52 4.03
C ASP A 336 14.59 15.06 2.68
N PRO A 337 14.00 14.69 1.54
CA PRO A 337 14.57 15.03 0.23
C PRO A 337 14.77 16.53 -0.01
N PRO A 338 13.84 17.43 0.37
CA PRO A 338 14.01 18.86 0.10
C PRO A 338 15.19 19.49 0.86
N THR A 339 15.41 19.12 2.13
CA THR A 339 16.51 19.69 2.94
C THR A 339 17.79 18.85 2.93
N ARG A 340 17.70 17.59 2.52
CA ARG A 340 18.74 16.55 2.62
C ARG A 340 19.15 16.21 4.05
N GLU A 341 18.36 16.62 5.04
CA GLU A 341 18.55 16.22 6.42
C GLU A 341 18.21 14.73 6.59
N VAL A 342 18.89 14.06 7.52
CA VAL A 342 18.71 12.62 7.76
C VAL A 342 18.34 12.37 9.22
N LEU A 343 17.23 11.67 9.40
CA LEU A 343 16.77 11.13 10.67
C LEU A 343 17.24 9.69 10.83
N ASP A 344 17.99 9.40 11.88
CA ASP A 344 18.43 8.04 12.19
C ASP A 344 17.54 7.42 13.29
N VAL A 345 17.07 6.19 13.06
CA VAL A 345 16.31 5.39 14.03
C VAL A 345 17.11 4.14 14.40
N ALA A 346 17.40 4.00 15.69
CA ALA A 346 18.15 2.86 16.23
C ALA A 346 17.32 1.56 16.20
N ALA A 347 18.00 0.45 15.88
CA ALA A 347 17.44 -0.89 15.80
C ALA A 347 17.31 -1.59 17.16
N ALA A 348 16.63 -0.95 18.11
CA ALA A 348 16.50 -1.46 19.48
C ALA A 348 15.70 -2.80 19.53
N PRO A 349 16.01 -3.72 20.45
CA PRO A 349 15.32 -4.99 20.58
C PRO A 349 13.79 -4.87 20.69
N GLY A 350 13.05 -5.51 19.78
CA GLY A 350 11.58 -5.51 19.78
C GLY A 350 10.94 -4.18 19.38
N ARG A 351 11.74 -3.16 19.02
CA ARG A 351 11.21 -1.90 18.51
C ARG A 351 10.53 -2.12 17.17
N VAL A 352 9.37 -1.51 17.04
CA VAL A 352 8.61 -1.45 15.79
C VAL A 352 8.66 -0.03 15.26
N VAL A 353 8.98 0.13 13.98
CA VAL A 353 8.90 1.42 13.28
C VAL A 353 7.77 1.32 12.28
N LEU A 354 6.74 2.16 12.46
CA LEU A 354 5.72 2.40 11.45
C LEU A 354 6.16 3.60 10.60
N LEU A 355 6.19 3.43 9.28
CA LEU A 355 6.55 4.49 8.34
C LEU A 355 5.58 4.51 7.16
N ASP A 356 5.36 5.67 6.58
CA ASP A 356 4.73 5.74 5.25
C ASP A 356 5.65 5.15 4.19
N GLN A 357 5.12 4.32 3.29
CA GLN A 357 5.94 3.57 2.32
C GLN A 357 6.61 4.45 1.25
N ASP A 358 6.10 5.66 1.02
CA ASP A 358 6.62 6.65 0.08
C ASP A 358 7.81 7.43 0.67
N ILE A 359 8.22 7.16 1.91
CA ILE A 359 9.36 7.83 2.53
C ILE A 359 10.71 7.27 2.04
N THR A 360 11.61 8.17 1.64
CA THR A 360 12.97 7.77 1.24
C THR A 360 13.79 7.33 2.44
N HIS A 361 14.26 6.09 2.44
CA HIS A 361 15.02 5.53 3.55
C HIS A 361 16.12 4.56 3.11
N SER A 362 17.06 4.28 4.00
CA SER A 362 18.19 3.37 3.78
C SER A 362 18.55 2.60 5.04
N VAL A 363 19.29 1.51 4.88
CA VAL A 363 19.84 0.73 5.99
C VAL A 363 21.36 0.78 5.92
N GLN A 364 21.98 1.24 7.00
CA GLN A 364 23.44 1.20 7.10
C GLN A 364 23.93 -0.18 7.57
N ALA A 365 25.15 -0.51 7.17
CA ALA A 365 25.85 -1.66 7.70
C ALA A 365 26.11 -1.51 9.21
N PRO A 366 26.10 -2.63 9.96
CA PRO A 366 26.63 -2.63 11.30
C PRO A 366 28.09 -2.21 11.31
N SER A 367 28.50 -1.55 12.39
CA SER A 367 29.90 -1.17 12.60
C SER A 367 30.75 -2.42 12.89
N ALA A 368 32.07 -2.30 12.73
CA ALA A 368 33.00 -3.37 13.10
C ALA A 368 32.85 -3.83 14.57
N ALA A 369 32.32 -2.98 15.46
CA ALA A 369 32.08 -3.32 16.86
C ALA A 369 30.96 -4.37 17.04
N ALA A 370 30.09 -4.55 16.03
CA ALA A 370 29.08 -5.59 16.02
C ALA A 370 29.69 -6.99 15.81
N GLY A 371 30.90 -7.08 15.22
CA GLY A 371 31.48 -8.35 14.77
C GLY A 371 30.59 -9.05 13.75
N ASP A 372 30.42 -10.37 13.89
CA ASP A 372 29.58 -11.18 13.00
C ASP A 372 28.07 -11.14 13.37
N ARG A 373 27.65 -10.21 14.24
CA ARG A 373 26.25 -10.13 14.68
C ARG A 373 25.36 -9.57 13.56
N PRO A 374 24.35 -10.32 13.12
CA PRO A 374 23.35 -9.84 12.17
C PRO A 374 22.32 -8.94 12.85
N ARG A 375 21.96 -7.84 12.20
CA ARG A 375 20.85 -6.98 12.63
C ARG A 375 19.53 -7.43 12.00
N TYR A 376 18.94 -8.51 12.53
CA TYR A 376 17.70 -9.05 12.00
C TYR A 376 16.53 -8.06 12.09
N SER A 377 15.81 -7.88 10.99
CA SER A 377 14.49 -7.26 10.99
C SER A 377 13.51 -7.97 10.06
N LEU A 378 12.22 -7.83 10.39
CA LEU A 378 11.10 -8.18 9.52
C LEU A 378 10.39 -6.89 9.11
N VAL A 379 9.96 -6.79 7.87
CA VAL A 379 9.16 -5.67 7.39
C VAL A 379 7.83 -6.22 6.90
N LEU A 380 6.71 -5.71 7.44
CA LEU A 380 5.38 -5.98 6.90
C LEU A 380 4.95 -4.78 6.06
N LYS A 381 4.57 -5.03 4.81
CA LYS A 381 3.98 -4.03 3.92
C LYS A 381 2.46 -4.08 4.07
N LEU A 382 1.92 -3.01 4.63
CA LEU A 382 0.54 -2.91 5.08
C LEU A 382 -0.19 -1.79 4.35
N VAL A 383 -1.52 -1.89 4.31
CA VAL A 383 -2.40 -0.83 3.85
C VAL A 383 -3.52 -0.62 4.87
N LEU A 384 -3.74 0.64 5.27
CA LEU A 384 -4.86 1.05 6.09
C LEU A 384 -5.94 1.60 5.16
N HIS A 385 -7.06 0.90 5.06
CA HIS A 385 -8.20 1.35 4.26
C HIS A 385 -9.14 2.19 5.13
N PRO A 386 -9.49 3.42 4.70
CA PRO A 386 -10.50 4.22 5.38
C PRO A 386 -11.87 3.56 5.25
N THR A 387 -12.73 3.78 6.26
CA THR A 387 -14.12 3.33 6.28
C THR A 387 -15.13 4.46 6.13
N ALA A 388 -14.71 5.72 6.31
CA ALA A 388 -15.54 6.88 5.98
C ALA A 388 -14.94 7.74 4.84
N ALA A 389 -15.81 8.54 4.23
CA ALA A 389 -15.42 9.48 3.18
C ALA A 389 -14.52 10.59 3.76
N GLY A 390 -13.43 10.92 3.06
CA GLY A 390 -12.47 11.93 3.51
C GLY A 390 -11.59 11.53 4.72
N GLN A 391 -11.76 10.34 5.29
CA GLN A 391 -10.90 9.86 6.39
C GLN A 391 -9.45 9.74 5.92
N VAL A 392 -8.50 10.25 6.71
CA VAL A 392 -7.06 10.02 6.54
C VAL A 392 -6.60 9.07 7.65
N PRO A 393 -6.30 7.80 7.34
CA PRO A 393 -5.84 6.86 8.36
C PRO A 393 -4.55 7.35 9.05
N SER A 394 -4.49 7.30 10.37
CA SER A 394 -3.31 7.69 11.16
C SER A 394 -2.53 6.47 11.68
N ILE A 395 -1.20 6.62 11.72
CA ILE A 395 -0.26 5.62 12.25
C ILE A 395 0.33 6.01 13.62
N ALA A 396 0.01 7.21 14.11
CA ALA A 396 0.57 7.78 15.34
C ALA A 396 -0.47 8.66 16.05
N PRO A 397 -0.27 8.99 17.34
CA PRO A 397 -0.98 10.13 17.93
C PRO A 397 -0.59 11.44 17.24
N GLU A 398 -1.54 12.37 17.15
CA GLU A 398 -1.27 13.74 16.66
C GLU A 398 -0.55 14.61 17.71
N ASP A 399 -0.65 14.25 18.98
CA ASP A 399 0.08 14.93 20.04
C ASP A 399 1.57 14.54 20.04
N GLY A 400 2.44 15.53 20.28
CA GLY A 400 3.88 15.29 20.45
C GLY A 400 4.64 15.01 19.14
N VAL A 401 4.05 15.34 18.00
CA VAL A 401 4.72 15.25 16.70
C VAL A 401 5.90 16.22 16.63
N ARG A 402 7.07 15.69 16.31
CA ARG A 402 8.24 16.49 15.99
C ARG A 402 8.33 16.70 14.48
N PHE A 403 8.25 17.94 14.04
CA PHE A 403 8.49 18.30 12.64
C PHE A 403 10.00 18.38 12.36
N PHE A 404 10.44 17.80 11.26
CA PHE A 404 11.85 17.67 10.87
C PHE A 404 12.04 18.08 9.41
N GLY A 405 13.19 18.70 9.09
CA GLY A 405 13.49 19.16 7.74
C GLY A 405 12.39 20.03 7.16
N SER A 406 11.98 19.73 5.94
CA SER A 406 10.95 20.47 5.19
C SER A 406 9.59 20.50 5.88
N ALA A 407 9.22 19.47 6.65
CA ALA A 407 7.94 19.43 7.36
C ALA A 407 7.78 20.54 8.42
N SER A 408 8.88 21.17 8.85
CA SER A 408 8.86 22.31 9.79
C SER A 408 8.60 23.66 9.10
N ARG A 409 8.46 23.69 7.77
CA ARG A 409 8.43 24.90 6.95
C ARG A 409 7.30 24.87 5.90
N PRO A 410 6.01 24.89 6.31
CA PRO A 410 4.90 24.85 5.37
C PRO A 410 4.80 26.09 4.46
N ASP A 411 5.44 27.20 4.86
CA ASP A 411 5.35 28.50 4.20
C ASP A 411 6.61 28.90 3.39
N ASP A 412 7.67 28.08 3.42
CA ASP A 412 8.88 28.25 2.58
C ASP A 412 8.73 27.49 1.26
#